data_AF-A0A2W7I0C9-F1
#
_entry.id   AF-A0A2W7I0C9-F1
#
_cell.length_a   1.000
_cell.length_b   1.000
_cell.length_c   1.000
_cell.angle_alpha   90.00
_cell.angle_beta   90.00
_cell.angle_gamma   90.00
#
_symmetry.space_group_name_H-M   'P 1'
#
loop_
_entity.id
_entity.type
_entity.pdbx_description
1 polymer ?
#
loop_
_entity_poly.entity_id
_entity_poly.type
_entity_poly.pdbx_seq_one_letter_code
_entity_poly.pdbx_strand_id
1 'polypeptide(L)'
;MTIAFLFVALFVLMFIGIPVAISLGLSGAMTILFFSNDSVRSLAIKLFETSEHYTLLAIPFFLLSGAFMTSGGVARRLIDFANACVGHIKGGLAIAAILACMLFAALSGSSPATVAAVGSI
;
A
#
# COMPACT_ATOMS: atom_id res chain seq x y z
N MET A 1 -23.40 -18.39 -10.26
CA MET A 1 -22.39 -18.64 -11.32
C MET A 1 -21.38 -17.50 -11.41
N THR A 2 -21.84 -16.25 -11.40
CA THR A 2 -21.03 -15.01 -11.35
C THR A 2 -19.91 -15.00 -10.31
N ILE A 3 -20.23 -15.27 -9.04
CA ILE A 3 -19.27 -15.22 -7.93
C ILE A 3 -18.16 -16.26 -8.11
N ALA A 4 -18.52 -17.48 -8.51
CA ALA A 4 -17.56 -18.56 -8.76
C ALA A 4 -16.62 -18.20 -9.92
N PHE A 5 -17.15 -17.65 -11.02
CA PHE A 5 -16.35 -17.20 -12.15
C PHE A 5 -15.36 -16.09 -11.74
N LEU A 6 -15.82 -15.09 -10.97
CA LEU A 6 -14.99 -13.99 -10.49
C LEU A 6 -13.78 -14.49 -9.70
N PHE A 7 -14.01 -15.36 -8.71
CA PHE A 7 -12.92 -15.89 -7.88
C PHE A 7 -11.99 -16.81 -8.66
N VAL A 8 -12.52 -17.68 -9.52
CA VAL A 8 -11.70 -18.56 -10.35
C VAL A 8 -10.81 -17.72 -11.29
N ALA A 9 -11.38 -16.73 -11.98
CA ALA A 9 -10.62 -15.84 -12.85
C ALA A 9 -9.53 -15.08 -12.07
N LEU A 10 -9.88 -14.51 -10.90
CA LEU A 10 -8.95 -13.79 -10.04
C LEU A 10 -7.75 -14.66 -9.63
N PHE A 11 -8.00 -15.87 -9.13
CA PHE A 11 -6.93 -16.75 -8.68
C PHE A 11 -6.09 -17.24 -9.86
N VAL A 12 -6.70 -17.58 -11.00
CA VAL A 12 -5.96 -17.99 -12.21
C VAL A 12 -5.03 -16.85 -12.70
N LEU A 13 -5.53 -15.62 -12.78
CA LEU A 13 -4.72 -14.45 -13.17
C LEU A 13 -3.54 -14.25 -12.20
N MET A 14 -3.78 -14.37 -10.89
CA MET A 14 -2.75 -14.25 -9.87
C MET A 14 -1.71 -15.39 -9.94
N PHE A 15 -2.14 -16.64 -10.23
CA PHE A 15 -1.24 -17.79 -10.39
C PHE A 15 -0.33 -17.67 -11.62
N ILE A 16 -0.78 -16.99 -12.67
CA ILE A 16 0.02 -16.70 -13.87
C ILE A 16 1.06 -15.58 -13.61
N GLY A 17 1.06 -14.98 -12.41
CA GLY A 17 2.03 -13.96 -12.00
C GLY A 17 1.61 -12.53 -12.34
N ILE A 18 0.34 -12.32 -12.69
CA ILE A 18 -0.18 -10.98 -12.96
C ILE A 18 -0.30 -10.20 -11.63
N PRO A 19 0.15 -8.94 -11.58
CA PRO A 19 0.02 -8.09 -10.40
C PRO A 19 -1.41 -8.08 -9.84
N VAL A 20 -1.55 -8.17 -8.52
CA VAL A 20 -2.85 -8.31 -7.83
C VAL A 20 -3.85 -7.24 -8.24
N ALA A 21 -3.41 -5.98 -8.38
CA ALA A 21 -4.27 -4.88 -8.83
C ALA A 21 -4.87 -5.11 -10.22
N ILE A 22 -4.06 -5.62 -11.17
CA ILE A 22 -4.50 -5.93 -12.53
C ILE A 22 -5.43 -7.15 -12.52
N SER A 23 -5.10 -8.17 -11.72
CA SER A 23 -5.91 -9.37 -11.55
C SER A 23 -7.31 -9.06 -11.02
N LEU A 24 -7.43 -8.20 -10.00
CA LEU A 24 -8.70 -7.72 -9.45
C LEU A 24 -9.53 -6.94 -10.50
N GLY A 25 -8.87 -6.03 -11.22
CA GLY A 25 -9.53 -5.22 -12.26
C GLY A 25 -10.05 -6.07 -13.42
N LEU A 26 -9.23 -6.98 -13.93
CA LEU A 26 -9.59 -7.87 -15.05
C LEU A 26 -10.65 -8.90 -14.65
N SER A 27 -10.54 -9.53 -13.48
CA SER A 27 -11.55 -10.50 -13.04
C SER A 27 -12.91 -9.84 -12.84
N GLY A 28 -12.93 -8.62 -12.27
CA GLY A 28 -14.13 -7.81 -12.15
C GLY A 28 -14.72 -7.40 -13.50
N ALA A 29 -13.88 -6.89 -14.40
CA ALA A 29 -14.28 -6.49 -15.76
C ALA A 29 -14.85 -7.67 -16.56
N MET A 30 -14.19 -8.83 -16.55
CA MET A 30 -14.68 -10.04 -17.22
C MET A 30 -16.01 -10.51 -16.63
N THR A 31 -16.18 -10.44 -15.31
CA THR A 31 -17.44 -10.84 -14.66
C THR A 31 -18.59 -9.93 -15.10
N ILE A 32 -18.36 -8.62 -15.19
CA ILE A 32 -19.37 -7.66 -15.67
C ILE A 32 -19.72 -7.93 -17.14
N LEU A 33 -18.72 -8.19 -17.99
CA LEU A 33 -18.92 -8.43 -19.44
C LEU A 33 -19.66 -9.74 -19.75
N PHE A 34 -19.39 -10.82 -19.00
CA PHE A 34 -19.96 -12.13 -19.30
C PHE A 34 -21.28 -12.42 -18.58
N PHE A 35 -21.56 -11.74 -17.46
CA PHE A 35 -22.69 -12.11 -16.60
C PHE A 35 -23.61 -10.96 -16.17
N SER A 36 -23.25 -9.69 -16.42
CA SER A 36 -24.13 -8.57 -16.10
C SER A 36 -24.86 -8.08 -17.36
N ASN A 37 -26.10 -7.61 -17.18
CA ASN A 37 -26.82 -6.84 -18.22
C ASN A 37 -26.37 -5.36 -18.23
N ASP A 38 -25.44 -4.99 -17.36
CA ASP A 38 -24.87 -3.65 -17.32
C ASP A 38 -24.04 -3.37 -18.58
N SER A 39 -24.26 -2.20 -19.16
CA SER A 39 -23.47 -1.71 -20.29
C SER A 39 -21.99 -1.58 -19.90
N VAL A 40 -21.09 -1.80 -20.86
CA VAL A 40 -19.66 -1.46 -20.80
C VAL A 40 -19.42 -0.03 -20.30
N ARG A 41 -20.39 0.88 -20.49
CA ARG A 41 -20.40 2.23 -19.93
C ARG A 41 -20.35 2.24 -18.39
N SER A 42 -21.03 1.33 -17.69
CA SER A 42 -20.99 1.22 -16.22
C SER A 42 -19.60 0.86 -15.71
N LEU A 43 -18.89 0.00 -16.45
CA LEU A 43 -17.49 -0.34 -16.15
C LEU A 43 -16.58 0.88 -16.30
N ALA A 44 -16.73 1.66 -17.37
CA ALA A 44 -15.96 2.87 -17.59
C ALA A 44 -16.21 3.92 -16.50
N ILE A 45 -17.46 4.11 -16.07
CA ILE A 45 -17.82 5.03 -14.98
C ILE A 45 -17.18 4.58 -13.66
N LYS A 46 -17.27 3.30 -13.29
CA LYS A 46 -16.66 2.77 -12.06
C LYS A 46 -15.13 2.92 -12.02
N LEU A 47 -14.46 2.75 -13.17
CA LEU A 47 -13.02 3.00 -13.28
C LEU A 47 -12.68 4.49 -13.06
N PHE A 48 -13.53 5.39 -13.56
CA PHE A 48 -13.34 6.83 -13.41
C PHE A 48 -13.62 7.29 -11.96
N GLU A 49 -14.70 6.82 -11.35
CA GLU A 49 -15.03 7.09 -9.94
C GLU A 49 -13.92 6.63 -8.99
N THR A 50 -13.30 5.49 -9.28
CA THR A 50 -12.15 4.99 -8.50
C THR A 50 -10.93 5.91 -8.64
N SER A 51 -10.75 6.56 -9.79
CA SER A 51 -9.63 7.48 -10.01
C SER A 51 -9.81 8.82 -9.28
N GLU A 52 -11.05 9.26 -9.06
CA GLU A 52 -11.38 10.50 -8.34
C GLU A 52 -11.47 10.31 -6.82
N HIS A 53 -11.15 9.12 -6.31
CA HIS A 53 -11.21 8.86 -4.88
C HIS A 53 -10.15 9.70 -4.14
N TYR A 54 -10.60 10.73 -3.42
CA TYR A 54 -9.73 11.64 -2.66
C TYR A 54 -8.79 10.89 -1.69
N THR A 55 -9.20 9.72 -1.21
CA THR A 55 -8.40 8.85 -0.34
C THR A 55 -7.10 8.41 -1.01
N LEU A 56 -7.08 8.25 -2.34
CA LEU A 56 -5.86 7.89 -3.07
C LEU A 56 -4.83 9.02 -3.11
N LEU A 57 -5.26 10.30 -2.94
CA LEU A 57 -4.34 11.43 -2.77
C LEU A 57 -3.52 11.31 -1.47
N ALA A 58 -3.99 10.54 -0.49
CA ALA A 58 -3.23 10.30 0.72
C ALA A 58 -1.89 9.60 0.42
N ILE A 59 -1.84 8.71 -0.57
CA ILE A 59 -0.63 7.97 -0.94
C ILE A 59 0.54 8.91 -1.31
N PRO A 60 0.42 9.83 -2.30
CA PRO A 60 1.48 10.76 -2.64
C PRO A 60 1.78 11.75 -1.52
N PHE A 61 0.77 12.23 -0.77
CA PHE A 61 1.00 13.15 0.35
C PHE A 61 1.75 12.49 1.51
N PHE A 62 1.48 11.22 1.82
CA PHE A 62 2.26 10.48 2.81
C PHE A 62 3.68 10.21 2.33
N LEU A 63 3.87 9.95 1.03
CA LEU A 63 5.20 9.82 0.44
C LEU A 63 5.99 11.13 0.56
N LEU A 64 5.35 12.26 0.26
CA LEU A 64 5.93 13.59 0.39
C LEU A 64 6.27 13.93 1.85
N SER A 65 5.37 13.61 2.79
CA SER A 65 5.61 13.75 4.22
C SER A 65 6.83 12.93 4.66
N GLY A 66 6.93 11.66 4.23
CA GLY A 66 8.10 10.81 4.48
C GLY A 66 9.39 11.42 3.92
N ALA A 67 9.34 11.99 2.72
CA ALA A 67 10.48 12.69 2.14
C ALA A 67 10.91 13.91 2.97
N PHE A 68 9.97 14.73 3.46
CA PHE A 68 10.27 15.85 4.36
C PHE A 68 10.82 15.41 5.72
N MET A 69 10.31 14.31 6.29
CA MET A 69 10.82 13.77 7.55
C MET A 69 12.25 13.26 7.41
N THR A 70 12.57 12.68 6.25
CA THR A 70 13.91 12.18 5.93
C THR A 70 14.88 13.33 5.70
N SER A 71 14.55 14.28 4.82
CA SER A 71 15.41 15.43 4.49
C SER A 71 15.55 16.41 5.67
N GLY A 72 14.52 16.55 6.50
CA GLY A 72 14.54 17.38 7.71
C GLY A 72 15.23 16.74 8.92
N GLY A 73 15.74 15.51 8.79
CA GLY A 73 16.47 14.80 9.85
C GLY A 73 15.59 14.27 11.00
N VAL A 74 14.27 14.43 10.91
CA VAL A 74 13.31 13.85 11.87
C VAL A 74 13.46 12.33 11.89
N ALA A 75 13.68 11.73 10.72
CA ALA A 75 13.81 10.29 10.62
C ALA A 75 15.02 9.70 11.33
N ARG A 76 16.17 10.35 11.18
CA ARG A 76 17.37 9.98 11.92
C ARG A 76 17.15 10.08 13.43
N ARG A 77 16.55 11.19 13.90
CA ARG A 77 16.25 11.40 15.32
C ARG A 77 15.31 10.34 15.90
N LEU A 78 14.33 9.88 15.12
CA LEU A 78 13.39 8.84 15.55
C LEU A 78 14.10 7.48 15.70
N ILE A 79 15.01 7.16 14.77
CA ILE A 79 15.82 5.94 14.83
C ILE A 79 16.78 5.98 16.03
N ASP A 80 17.43 7.13 16.26
CA ASP A 80 18.33 7.32 17.41
C ASP A 80 17.57 7.20 18.73
N PHE A 81 16.35 7.74 18.80
CA PHE A 81 15.45 7.57 19.94
C PHE A 81 15.08 6.11 20.17
N ALA A 82 14.67 5.38 19.12
CA ALA A 82 14.35 3.96 19.23
C ALA A 82 15.56 3.14 19.70
N ASN A 83 16.76 3.43 19.16
CA ASN A 83 18.01 2.82 19.60
C ASN A 83 18.33 3.14 21.07
N ALA A 84 18.09 4.36 21.54
CA ALA A 84 18.29 4.72 22.94
C ALA A 84 17.33 3.97 23.89
N CYS A 85 16.10 3.68 23.45
CA CYS A 85 15.11 2.98 24.26
C CYS A 85 15.34 1.47 24.40
N VAL A 86 15.78 0.79 23.33
CA VAL A 86 15.86 -0.69 23.31
C VAL A 86 17.17 -1.26 22.79
N GLY A 87 18.09 -0.43 22.30
CA GLY A 87 19.36 -0.85 21.70
C GLY A 87 20.33 -1.52 22.68
N HIS A 88 20.20 -1.24 23.98
CA HIS A 88 20.98 -1.87 25.04
C HIS A 88 20.55 -3.31 25.38
N ILE A 89 19.43 -3.79 24.82
CA ILE A 89 18.91 -5.15 25.03
C ILE A 89 19.61 -6.11 24.05
N LYS A 90 19.73 -7.39 24.40
CA LYS A 90 20.28 -8.41 23.49
C LYS A 90 19.34 -8.58 22.29
N GLY A 91 19.86 -8.34 21.07
CA GLY A 91 19.02 -8.21 19.85
C GLY A 91 18.42 -6.82 19.65
N GLY A 92 18.82 -5.83 20.46
CA GLY A 92 18.24 -4.49 20.54
C GLY A 92 18.25 -3.71 19.24
N LEU A 93 19.22 -3.91 18.35
CA LEU A 93 19.24 -3.30 17.01
C LEU A 93 18.04 -3.69 16.15
N ALA A 94 17.66 -4.96 16.14
CA ALA A 94 16.50 -5.42 15.38
C ALA A 94 15.19 -4.89 15.98
N ILE A 95 15.10 -4.89 17.32
CA ILE A 95 13.94 -4.36 18.04
C ILE A 95 13.82 -2.84 17.83
N ALA A 96 14.95 -2.12 17.84
CA ALA A 96 15.00 -0.69 17.58
C ALA A 96 14.58 -0.35 16.14
N ALA A 97 14.99 -1.17 15.15
CA ALA A 97 14.55 -1.00 13.76
C ALA A 97 13.02 -1.17 13.64
N ILE A 98 12.45 -2.21 14.25
CA ILE A 98 10.99 -2.42 14.26
C ILE A 98 10.28 -1.26 14.96
N LEU A 99 10.80 -0.83 16.11
CA LEU A 99 10.23 0.29 16.87
C LEU A 99 10.30 1.61 16.08
N ALA A 100 11.43 1.91 15.43
CA ALA A 100 11.57 3.08 14.58
C ALA A 100 10.58 3.04 13.40
N CYS A 101 10.44 1.88 12.74
CA CYS A 101 9.43 1.68 11.69
C CYS A 101 8.00 1.86 12.21
N MET A 102 7.69 1.37 13.41
CA MET A 102 6.36 1.55 14.02
C MET A 102 6.07 3.03 14.30
N LEU A 103 7.02 3.75 14.89
CA LEU A 103 6.88 5.19 15.15
C LEU A 103 6.73 5.97 13.84
N PHE A 104 7.49 5.60 12.81
CA PHE A 104 7.37 6.17 11.48
C PHE A 104 5.99 5.91 10.86
N ALA A 105 5.53 4.67 10.90
CA ALA A 105 4.24 4.28 10.35
C ALA A 105 3.08 4.96 11.08
N ALA A 106 3.18 5.17 12.39
CA ALA A 106 2.18 5.90 13.16
C ALA A 106 2.09 7.39 12.76
N LEU A 107 3.21 7.99 12.34
CA LEU A 107 3.26 9.38 11.87
C LEU A 107 2.88 9.51 10.38
N SER A 108 3.40 8.63 9.54
CA SER A 108 3.24 8.69 8.09
C SER A 108 1.97 7.99 7.58
N GLY A 109 1.30 7.16 8.40
CA GLY A 109 0.06 6.46 8.05
C GLY A 109 0.14 5.53 6.83
N SER A 110 1.35 5.17 6.37
CA SER A 110 1.56 4.55 5.06
C SER A 110 2.81 3.68 5.04
N SER A 111 2.64 2.38 4.77
CA SER A 111 3.74 1.42 4.68
C SER A 111 4.74 1.75 3.56
N PRO A 112 4.32 2.13 2.32
CA PRO A 112 5.25 2.56 1.27
C PRO A 112 6.06 3.79 1.66
N ALA A 113 5.44 4.76 2.35
CA ALA A 113 6.15 5.96 2.81
C ALA A 113 7.19 5.63 3.88
N THR A 114 6.86 4.72 4.81
CA THR A 114 7.80 4.25 5.83
C THR A 114 9.00 3.55 5.21
N VAL A 115 8.81 2.69 4.21
CA VAL A 115 9.92 2.00 3.52
C VAL A 115 10.80 3.00 2.76
N ALA A 116 10.22 3.97 2.05
CA ALA A 116 10.99 4.98 1.33
C ALA A 116 11.80 5.89 2.28
N ALA A 117 11.22 6.26 3.41
CA ALA A 117 11.86 7.14 4.39
C ALA A 117 12.90 6.42 5.26
N VAL A 118 12.51 5.34 5.94
CA VAL A 118 13.39 4.61 6.86
C VAL A 118 14.41 3.76 6.11
N GLY A 119 14.02 3.13 5.00
CA GLY A 119 14.92 2.28 4.21
C GLY A 119 16.02 3.03 3.47
N SER A 120 15.96 4.36 3.42
CA SER A 120 17.03 5.21 2.87
C SER A 120 18.06 5.66 3.91
N ILE A 121 17.90 5.28 5.18
CA ILE A 121 18.75 5.66 6.32
C ILE A 121 19.48 4.42 6.85
#